data_AF-A0A223NYF9-F1
#
_entry.id   AF-A0A223NYF9-F1
#
_cell.length_a   1.000
_cell.length_b   1.000
_cell.length_c   1.000
_cell.angle_alpha   90.00
_cell.angle_beta   90.00
_cell.angle_gamma   90.00
#
_symmetry.space_group_name_H-M   'P 1'
#
loop_
_entity.id
_entity.type
_entity.pdbx_description
1 polymer ?
#
loop_
_entity_poly.entity_id
_entity_poly.type
_entity_poly.pdbx_seq_one_letter_code
_entity_poly.pdbx_strand_id
1 'polypeptide(L)'
;MEKASRLGNIDFLKGVLIILVIAGHVLQGPVQQNFLRYIIYSFHMPVFIGISGYLFNSTKNSNLSILGLINKYWLRIIVPWIIAVIVYALILNPHFGGINKEIHFIEHSFLSPFYHLWFIPGFLSWVLITWVAKKLKISDVYFLIISAIISIVALIFNYYPELYHQTPVNSTIIIILHTFKPYYLVFFVFGNYLKSHHFSFNMAAIKIAAISSLAGIILMFFFNSIILSIVLLFVFNALLLIILTDAAQKNTFPHSDKLEWIGKNSLGIYLWHVLPINILERLLGTGNLPLFYTVTIATELAFLFVMMQITKIKLINKYVFGMV
;
A
#
# COMPACT_ATOMS: atom_id res chain seq x y z
N MET A 1 26.19 -6.26 -18.67
CA MET A 1 25.32 -7.18 -17.88
C MET A 1 24.96 -6.65 -16.49
N GLU A 2 25.00 -5.33 -16.24
CA GLU A 2 24.95 -4.77 -14.86
C GLU A 2 23.60 -4.16 -14.45
N LYS A 3 22.59 -4.22 -15.34
CA LYS A 3 21.28 -3.57 -15.12
C LYS A 3 20.24 -4.48 -14.44
N ALA A 4 20.49 -5.78 -14.39
CA ALA A 4 19.56 -6.78 -13.87
C ALA A 4 19.63 -6.94 -12.33
N SER A 5 20.82 -6.83 -11.71
CA SER A 5 20.97 -7.04 -10.26
C SER A 5 20.32 -5.92 -9.42
N ARG A 6 20.31 -4.67 -9.91
CA ARG A 6 19.76 -3.51 -9.19
C ARG A 6 18.23 -3.57 -9.01
N LEU A 7 17.51 -4.33 -9.85
CA LEU A 7 16.06 -4.49 -9.75
C LEU A 7 15.67 -5.67 -8.85
N GLY A 8 16.38 -6.80 -8.93
CA GLY A 8 16.08 -7.99 -8.12
C GLY A 8 16.04 -7.72 -6.63
N ASN A 9 16.95 -6.87 -6.13
CA ASN A 9 17.03 -6.54 -4.71
C ASN A 9 15.80 -5.77 -4.18
N ILE A 10 15.24 -4.85 -4.99
CA ILE A 10 14.01 -4.12 -4.64
C ILE A 10 12.78 -5.00 -4.84
N ASP A 11 12.80 -5.87 -5.85
CA ASP A 11 11.74 -6.85 -6.08
C ASP A 11 11.67 -7.84 -4.91
N PHE A 12 12.78 -8.31 -4.36
CA PHE A 12 12.80 -9.10 -3.12
C PHE A 12 12.06 -8.39 -1.97
N LEU A 13 12.44 -7.13 -1.70
CA LEU A 13 11.84 -6.34 -0.64
C LEU A 13 10.33 -6.15 -0.85
N LYS A 14 9.89 -5.84 -2.07
CA LYS A 14 8.47 -5.75 -2.42
C LYS A 14 7.76 -7.10 -2.23
N GLY A 15 8.43 -8.21 -2.53
CA GLY A 15 7.92 -9.55 -2.31
C GLY A 15 7.61 -9.81 -0.85
N VAL A 16 8.57 -9.51 0.03
CA VAL A 16 8.39 -9.62 1.49
C VAL A 16 7.22 -8.73 1.97
N LEU A 17 7.17 -7.48 1.52
CA LEU A 17 6.10 -6.55 1.92
C LEU A 17 4.71 -7.01 1.46
N ILE A 18 4.58 -7.60 0.28
CA ILE A 18 3.31 -8.17 -0.18
C ILE A 18 2.90 -9.39 0.65
N ILE A 19 3.84 -10.25 1.04
CA ILE A 19 3.52 -11.35 1.96
C ILE A 19 3.02 -10.80 3.30
N LEU A 20 3.60 -9.70 3.79
CA LEU A 20 3.11 -9.03 4.99
C LEU A 20 1.70 -8.43 4.82
N VAL A 21 1.36 -7.89 3.64
CA VAL A 21 -0.02 -7.47 3.31
C VAL A 21 -0.99 -8.64 3.45
N ILE A 22 -0.66 -9.77 2.81
CA ILE A 22 -1.49 -10.99 2.85
C ILE A 22 -1.65 -11.46 4.30
N ALA A 23 -0.54 -11.59 5.04
CA ALA A 23 -0.55 -12.00 6.43
C ALA A 23 -1.43 -11.08 7.30
N GLY A 24 -1.37 -9.77 7.06
CA GLY A 24 -2.21 -8.79 7.75
C GLY A 24 -3.72 -8.94 7.47
N HIS A 25 -4.10 -9.49 6.32
CA HIS A 25 -5.51 -9.74 5.96
C HIS A 25 -5.99 -11.14 6.36
N VAL A 26 -5.08 -12.12 6.47
CA VAL A 26 -5.38 -13.44 7.03
C VAL A 26 -5.69 -13.34 8.53
N LEU A 27 -4.94 -12.53 9.27
CA LEU A 27 -5.12 -12.33 10.72
C LEU A 27 -6.47 -11.65 11.03
N GLN A 28 -7.30 -12.33 11.83
CA GLN A 28 -8.64 -11.87 12.18
C GLN A 28 -8.63 -10.92 13.39
N GLY A 29 -9.72 -10.17 13.54
CA GLY A 29 -9.98 -9.25 14.65
C GLY A 29 -9.41 -7.84 14.47
N PRO A 30 -9.84 -6.85 15.27
CA PRO A 30 -9.37 -5.48 15.18
C PRO A 30 -7.85 -5.35 15.33
N VAL A 31 -7.25 -4.38 14.62
CA VAL A 31 -5.80 -4.14 14.65
C VAL A 31 -5.30 -3.91 16.08
N GLN A 32 -6.07 -3.22 16.92
CA GLN A 32 -5.72 -2.89 18.30
C GLN A 32 -5.81 -4.09 19.26
N GLN A 33 -6.39 -5.21 18.83
CA GLN A 33 -6.58 -6.40 19.67
C GLN A 33 -5.70 -7.57 19.24
N ASN A 34 -5.12 -7.52 18.04
CA ASN A 34 -4.25 -8.56 17.51
C ASN A 34 -2.82 -8.03 17.40
N PHE A 35 -1.94 -8.46 18.32
CA PHE A 35 -0.56 -7.98 18.42
C PHE A 35 0.22 -8.13 17.10
N LEU A 36 0.15 -9.29 16.45
CA LEU A 36 0.86 -9.52 15.19
C LEU A 36 0.31 -8.60 14.08
N ARG A 37 -1.01 -8.46 14.00
CA ARG A 37 -1.66 -7.56 13.05
C ARG A 37 -1.26 -6.10 13.30
N TYR A 38 -1.23 -5.66 14.55
CA TYR A 38 -0.78 -4.33 14.95
C TYR A 38 0.63 -4.03 14.45
N ILE A 39 1.57 -4.94 14.72
CA ILE A 39 2.97 -4.78 14.31
C ILE A 39 3.09 -4.75 12.79
N ILE A 40 2.45 -5.66 12.07
CA ILE A 40 2.45 -5.67 10.60
C ILE A 40 1.93 -4.33 10.06
N TYR A 41 0.75 -3.89 10.51
CA TYR A 41 0.10 -2.64 10.05
C TYR A 41 0.88 -1.38 10.40
N SER A 42 1.76 -1.42 11.40
CA SER A 42 2.57 -0.26 11.78
C SER A 42 3.62 0.14 10.73
N PHE A 43 4.00 -0.76 9.81
CA PHE A 43 5.06 -0.44 8.83
C PHE A 43 4.87 -0.96 7.41
N HIS A 44 4.16 -2.07 7.18
CA HIS A 44 4.17 -2.69 5.85
C HIS A 44 3.63 -1.73 4.75
N MET A 45 2.53 -1.01 4.99
CA MET A 45 2.00 -0.03 4.05
C MET A 45 2.89 1.22 3.92
N PRO A 46 3.27 1.92 5.00
CA PRO A 46 4.21 3.05 4.91
C PRO A 46 5.48 2.71 4.10
N VAL A 47 6.09 1.56 4.38
CA VAL A 47 7.30 1.12 3.68
C VAL A 47 6.99 0.77 2.23
N PHE A 48 5.93 0.01 1.95
CA PHE A 48 5.55 -0.34 0.57
C PHE A 48 5.29 0.91 -0.29
N ILE A 49 4.64 1.92 0.29
CA ILE A 49 4.36 3.21 -0.33
C ILE A 49 5.66 3.99 -0.55
N GLY A 50 6.56 4.03 0.44
CA GLY A 50 7.86 4.68 0.29
C GLY A 50 8.76 4.03 -0.74
N ILE A 51 8.82 2.69 -0.80
CA ILE A 51 9.52 1.97 -1.87
C ILE A 51 8.89 2.26 -3.24
N SER A 52 7.56 2.39 -3.31
CA SER A 52 6.87 2.78 -4.55
C SER A 52 7.27 4.20 -5.00
N GLY A 53 7.41 5.14 -4.06
CA GLY A 53 7.94 6.49 -4.30
C GLY A 53 9.42 6.50 -4.70
N TYR A 54 10.23 5.63 -4.11
CA TYR A 54 11.62 5.40 -4.50
C TYR A 54 11.69 4.88 -5.95
N LEU A 55 10.84 3.95 -6.35
CA LEU A 55 10.82 3.46 -7.73
C LEU A 55 10.26 4.50 -8.71
N PHE A 56 9.43 5.43 -8.26
CA PHE A 56 8.90 6.51 -9.08
C PHE A 56 10.03 7.37 -9.68
N ASN A 57 9.96 7.61 -11.00
CA ASN A 57 10.90 8.48 -11.71
C ASN A 57 10.24 9.83 -11.96
N SER A 58 10.33 10.72 -10.98
CA SER A 58 9.64 12.01 -10.99
C SER A 58 10.13 12.94 -12.10
N THR A 59 11.43 12.95 -12.41
CA THR A 59 12.02 13.77 -13.49
C THR A 59 11.57 13.33 -14.88
N LYS A 60 11.50 12.02 -15.15
CA LYS A 60 10.97 11.51 -16.42
C LYS A 60 9.46 11.78 -16.54
N ASN A 61 8.72 11.59 -15.45
CA ASN A 61 7.26 11.73 -15.48
C ASN A 61 6.81 13.19 -15.54
N SER A 62 7.58 14.14 -14.98
CA SER A 62 7.26 15.58 -15.06
C SER A 62 7.30 16.12 -16.49
N ASN A 63 7.91 15.41 -17.44
CA ASN A 63 7.91 15.79 -18.86
C ASN A 63 6.64 15.34 -19.59
N LEU A 64 5.85 14.44 -19.01
CA LEU A 64 4.59 13.98 -19.60
C LEU A 64 3.50 15.04 -19.45
N SER A 65 2.57 15.07 -20.41
CA SER A 65 1.26 15.71 -20.23
C SER A 65 0.40 14.88 -19.28
N ILE A 66 -0.71 15.44 -18.79
CA ILE A 66 -1.65 14.71 -17.94
C ILE A 66 -2.20 13.45 -18.65
N LEU A 67 -2.56 13.57 -19.94
CA LEU A 67 -2.97 12.44 -20.77
C LEU A 67 -1.85 11.40 -20.93
N GLY A 68 -0.61 11.84 -21.08
CA GLY A 68 0.55 10.94 -21.14
C GLY A 68 0.76 10.17 -19.83
N LEU A 69 0.53 10.81 -18.69
CA LEU A 69 0.59 10.16 -17.37
C LEU A 69 -0.54 9.14 -17.21
N ILE A 70 -1.77 9.49 -17.59
CA ILE A 70 -2.92 8.58 -17.56
C ILE A 70 -2.65 7.36 -18.45
N ASN A 71 -2.24 7.56 -19.70
CA ASN A 71 -1.95 6.47 -20.64
C ASN A 71 -0.87 5.52 -20.12
N LYS A 72 0.14 6.05 -19.42
CA LYS A 72 1.20 5.24 -18.80
C LYS A 72 0.66 4.27 -17.74
N TYR A 73 -0.33 4.70 -16.95
CA TYR A 73 -0.91 3.90 -15.87
C TYR A 73 -2.20 3.17 -16.27
N TRP A 74 -2.78 3.48 -17.43
CA TRP A 74 -4.07 2.97 -17.89
C TRP A 74 -4.13 1.45 -17.87
N LEU A 75 -3.31 0.79 -18.69
CA LEU A 75 -3.29 -0.68 -18.79
C LEU A 75 -2.51 -1.36 -17.66
N ARG A 76 -1.63 -0.62 -16.99
CA ARG A 76 -0.75 -1.17 -15.95
C ARG A 76 -1.37 -1.17 -14.57
N ILE A 77 -2.31 -0.26 -14.29
CA ILE A 77 -2.85 -0.04 -12.96
C ILE A 77 -4.37 0.18 -13.01
N ILE A 78 -4.84 1.14 -13.82
CA ILE A 78 -6.23 1.59 -13.77
C ILE A 78 -7.20 0.50 -14.24
N VAL A 79 -6.97 -0.09 -15.43
CA VAL A 79 -7.84 -1.14 -15.96
C VAL A 79 -7.86 -2.40 -15.07
N PRO A 80 -6.72 -2.95 -14.61
CA PRO A 80 -6.72 -4.04 -13.64
C PRO A 80 -7.50 -3.74 -12.36
N TRP A 81 -7.37 -2.53 -11.84
CA TRP A 81 -8.09 -2.11 -10.64
C TRP A 81 -9.60 -1.98 -10.89
N ILE A 82 -10.03 -1.42 -12.04
CA ILE A 82 -11.45 -1.36 -12.43
C ILE A 82 -12.04 -2.77 -12.49
N ILE A 83 -11.35 -3.70 -13.14
CA ILE A 83 -11.78 -5.09 -13.23
C ILE A 83 -11.89 -5.71 -11.84
N ALA A 84 -10.90 -5.50 -10.96
CA ALA A 84 -10.95 -5.99 -9.59
C ALA A 84 -12.17 -5.43 -8.84
N VAL A 85 -12.39 -4.11 -8.85
CA VAL A 85 -13.54 -3.48 -8.17
C VAL A 85 -14.86 -4.08 -8.65
N ILE A 86 -15.05 -4.23 -9.96
CA ILE A 86 -16.27 -4.83 -10.53
C ILE A 86 -16.43 -6.28 -10.06
N VAL A 87 -15.37 -7.09 -10.12
CA VAL A 87 -15.46 -8.50 -9.71
C VAL A 87 -15.77 -8.64 -8.21
N TYR A 88 -15.10 -7.87 -7.35
CA TYR A 88 -15.44 -7.87 -5.91
C TYR A 88 -16.86 -7.36 -5.67
N ALA A 89 -17.29 -6.32 -6.40
CA ALA A 89 -18.66 -5.81 -6.28
C ALA A 89 -19.68 -6.88 -6.65
N LEU A 90 -19.47 -7.64 -7.73
CA LEU A 90 -20.37 -8.71 -8.13
C LEU A 90 -20.38 -9.90 -7.16
N ILE A 91 -19.23 -10.31 -6.63
CA ILE A 91 -19.11 -11.47 -5.72
C ILE A 91 -19.62 -11.14 -4.30
N LEU A 92 -19.39 -9.91 -3.86
CA LEU A 92 -19.71 -9.47 -2.51
C LEU A 92 -21.05 -8.71 -2.44
N ASN A 93 -21.73 -8.51 -3.57
CA ASN A 93 -23.03 -7.84 -3.63
C ASN A 93 -24.01 -8.52 -2.66
N PRO A 94 -24.54 -7.80 -1.66
CA PRO A 94 -25.70 -8.28 -0.93
C PRO A 94 -26.85 -8.24 -1.94
N HIS A 95 -27.34 -9.38 -2.46
CA HIS A 95 -28.39 -9.42 -3.48
C HIS A 95 -29.54 -8.44 -3.17
N PHE A 96 -29.45 -7.25 -3.76
CA PHE A 96 -30.43 -6.20 -3.58
C PHE A 96 -31.51 -6.45 -4.61
N GLY A 97 -32.78 -6.46 -4.19
CA GLY A 97 -33.92 -6.87 -5.03
C GLY A 97 -34.26 -5.96 -6.23
N GLY A 98 -33.29 -5.63 -7.09
CA GLY A 98 -33.45 -4.90 -8.35
C GLY A 98 -32.14 -4.34 -8.93
N ILE A 99 -32.03 -4.32 -10.26
CA ILE A 99 -30.85 -3.91 -11.06
C ILE A 99 -30.31 -2.52 -10.66
N ASN A 100 -31.18 -1.54 -10.42
CA ASN A 100 -30.74 -0.18 -10.08
C ASN A 100 -29.92 -0.13 -8.78
N LYS A 101 -30.27 -0.96 -7.79
CA LYS A 101 -29.53 -1.02 -6.52
C LYS A 101 -28.17 -1.68 -6.71
N GLU A 102 -28.07 -2.67 -7.60
CA GLU A 102 -26.79 -3.30 -7.95
C GLU A 102 -25.86 -2.33 -8.67
N ILE A 103 -26.37 -1.53 -9.61
CA ILE A 103 -25.59 -0.50 -10.31
C ILE A 103 -25.08 0.54 -9.31
N HIS A 104 -25.94 1.05 -8.42
CA HIS A 104 -25.53 2.01 -7.39
C HIS A 104 -24.48 1.43 -6.43
N PHE A 105 -24.55 0.14 -6.11
CA PHE A 105 -23.52 -0.52 -5.30
C PHE A 105 -22.16 -0.57 -6.02
N ILE A 106 -22.16 -0.87 -7.31
CA ILE A 106 -20.93 -0.86 -8.14
C ILE A 106 -20.36 0.56 -8.22
N GLU A 107 -21.19 1.58 -8.50
CA GLU A 107 -20.77 2.99 -8.53
C GLU A 107 -20.14 3.42 -7.20
N HIS A 108 -20.79 3.09 -6.08
CA HIS A 108 -20.27 3.40 -4.76
C HIS A 108 -18.95 2.70 -4.47
N SER A 109 -18.74 1.49 -4.99
CA SER A 109 -17.50 0.72 -4.83
C SER A 109 -16.29 1.37 -5.53
N PHE A 110 -16.48 2.33 -6.44
CA PHE A 110 -15.38 3.13 -6.98
C PHE A 110 -15.01 4.33 -6.10
N LEU A 111 -16.00 4.90 -5.40
CA LEU A 111 -15.80 6.04 -4.49
C LEU A 111 -15.27 5.58 -3.13
N SER A 112 -15.75 4.44 -2.65
CA SER A 112 -15.33 3.77 -1.42
C SER A 112 -14.99 2.31 -1.74
N PRO A 113 -13.78 2.05 -2.27
CA PRO A 113 -13.39 0.70 -2.65
C PRO A 113 -13.26 -0.23 -1.45
N PHE A 114 -13.32 -1.53 -1.72
CA PHE A 114 -13.09 -2.58 -0.74
C PHE A 114 -11.82 -2.33 0.06
N TYR A 115 -11.85 -2.74 1.34
CA TYR A 115 -10.88 -2.34 2.36
C TYR A 115 -9.41 -2.56 1.99
N HIS A 116 -9.11 -3.50 1.08
CA HIS A 116 -7.75 -3.73 0.63
C HIS A 116 -7.40 -2.86 -0.58
N LEU A 117 -8.34 -2.54 -1.49
CA LEU A 117 -8.16 -1.93 -2.83
C LEU A 117 -7.87 -0.42 -2.87
N TRP A 118 -7.87 0.27 -1.74
CA TRP A 118 -7.64 1.72 -1.65
C TRP A 118 -6.23 2.17 -2.10
N PHE A 119 -5.22 1.29 -2.07
CA PHE A 119 -3.84 1.66 -2.41
C PHE A 119 -3.75 2.20 -3.83
N ILE A 120 -4.59 1.73 -4.77
CA ILE A 120 -4.52 2.19 -6.16
C ILE A 120 -4.99 3.64 -6.33
N PRO A 121 -6.20 4.04 -5.87
CA PRO A 121 -6.58 5.46 -5.81
C PRO A 121 -5.57 6.31 -5.06
N GLY A 122 -5.10 5.85 -3.89
CA GLY A 122 -4.06 6.52 -3.11
C GLY A 122 -2.78 6.74 -3.92
N PHE A 123 -2.23 5.67 -4.50
CA PHE A 123 -1.02 5.71 -5.33
C PHE A 123 -1.16 6.67 -6.51
N LEU A 124 -2.26 6.60 -7.26
CA LEU A 124 -2.50 7.51 -8.38
C LEU A 124 -2.60 8.97 -7.91
N SER A 125 -3.21 9.22 -6.76
CA SER A 125 -3.28 10.56 -6.16
C SER A 125 -1.90 11.08 -5.77
N TRP A 126 -1.04 10.28 -5.13
CA TRP A 126 0.31 10.71 -4.73
C TRP A 126 1.23 10.91 -5.95
N VAL A 127 1.07 10.09 -6.99
CA VAL A 127 1.73 10.28 -8.29
C VAL A 127 1.32 11.61 -8.93
N LEU A 128 0.02 11.92 -8.94
CA LEU A 128 -0.50 13.16 -9.49
C LEU A 128 0.01 14.37 -8.70
N ILE A 129 -0.08 14.35 -7.37
CA ILE A 129 0.40 15.42 -6.50
C ILE A 129 1.92 15.65 -6.71
N THR A 130 2.71 14.58 -6.77
CA THR A 130 4.15 14.66 -7.03
C THR A 130 4.44 15.21 -8.43
N TRP A 131 3.67 14.81 -9.44
CA TRP A 131 3.78 15.33 -10.81
C TRP A 131 3.47 16.84 -10.86
N VAL A 132 2.40 17.29 -10.19
CA VAL A 132 2.04 18.72 -10.08
C VAL A 132 3.16 19.49 -9.40
N ALA A 133 3.67 19.00 -8.26
CA ALA A 133 4.76 19.67 -7.54
C ALA A 133 6.01 19.87 -8.41
N LYS A 134 6.38 18.86 -9.21
CA LYS A 134 7.50 18.96 -10.17
C LYS A 134 7.21 19.90 -11.33
N LYS A 135 5.97 19.95 -11.86
CA LYS A 135 5.56 20.91 -12.89
C LYS A 135 5.64 22.35 -12.38
N LEU A 136 5.26 22.58 -11.13
CA LEU A 136 5.37 23.85 -10.44
C LEU A 136 6.81 24.18 -9.97
N LYS A 137 7.77 23.30 -10.25
CA LYS A 137 9.19 23.45 -9.86
C LYS A 137 9.39 23.66 -8.35
N ILE A 138 8.51 23.09 -7.53
CA ILE A 138 8.68 23.10 -6.07
C ILE A 138 9.94 22.30 -5.73
N SER A 139 10.80 22.83 -4.86
CA SER A 139 12.00 22.11 -4.43
C SER A 139 11.64 20.84 -3.67
N ASP A 140 12.48 19.81 -3.77
CA ASP A 140 12.21 18.50 -3.18
C ASP A 140 12.09 18.58 -1.65
N VAL A 141 12.87 19.46 -1.01
CA VAL A 141 12.81 19.70 0.44
C VAL A 141 11.50 20.38 0.83
N TYR A 142 11.08 21.44 0.13
CA TYR A 142 9.81 22.11 0.44
C TYR A 142 8.63 21.17 0.19
N PHE A 143 8.67 20.37 -0.88
CA PHE A 143 7.62 19.40 -1.15
C PHE A 143 7.57 18.30 -0.08
N LEU A 144 8.72 17.84 0.43
CA LEU A 144 8.76 16.92 1.56
C LEU A 144 8.10 17.52 2.82
N ILE A 145 8.40 18.76 3.16
CA ILE A 145 7.79 19.47 4.30
C ILE A 145 6.27 19.60 4.12
N ILE A 146 5.82 20.06 2.94
CA ILE A 146 4.39 20.19 2.62
C ILE A 146 3.70 18.82 2.73
N SER A 147 4.31 17.76 2.19
CA SER A 147 3.75 16.41 2.25
C SER A 147 3.64 15.89 3.69
N ALA A 148 4.61 16.21 4.56
CA ALA A 148 4.57 15.86 5.97
C ALA A 148 3.44 16.58 6.70
N ILE A 149 3.25 17.88 6.46
CA ILE A 149 2.15 18.66 7.05
C ILE A 149 0.80 18.08 6.62
N ILE A 150 0.60 17.88 5.30
CA ILE A 150 -0.63 17.26 4.78
C ILE A 150 -0.86 15.91 5.44
N SER A 151 0.19 15.10 5.59
CA SER A 151 0.08 13.75 6.12
C SER A 151 -0.31 13.75 7.60
N ILE A 152 0.30 14.63 8.40
CA ILE A 152 -0.01 14.79 9.83
C ILE A 152 -1.44 15.27 10.02
N VAL A 153 -1.85 16.33 9.30
CA VAL A 153 -3.21 16.88 9.41
C VAL A 153 -4.25 15.84 9.00
N ALA A 154 -4.02 15.12 7.90
CA ALA A 154 -4.91 14.05 7.46
C ALA A 154 -5.02 12.92 8.49
N LEU A 155 -3.91 12.56 9.13
CA LEU A 155 -3.91 11.51 10.15
C LEU A 155 -4.64 11.95 11.42
N ILE A 156 -4.47 13.21 11.83
CA ILE A 156 -5.23 13.82 12.93
C ILE A 156 -6.72 13.75 12.63
N PHE A 157 -7.17 14.18 11.44
CA PHE A 157 -8.58 14.08 11.07
C PHE A 157 -9.08 12.63 11.07
N ASN A 158 -8.26 11.67 10.63
CA ASN A 158 -8.62 10.26 10.68
C ASN A 158 -8.79 9.72 12.11
N TYR A 159 -8.04 10.23 13.10
CA TYR A 159 -8.17 9.84 14.51
C TYR A 159 -9.22 10.64 15.29
N TYR A 160 -9.52 11.86 14.84
CA TYR A 160 -10.44 12.81 15.49
C TYR A 160 -11.52 13.28 14.51
N PRO A 161 -12.45 12.40 14.09
CA PRO A 161 -13.45 12.74 13.09
C PRO A 161 -14.42 13.86 13.54
N GLU A 162 -14.57 14.09 14.84
CA GLU A 162 -15.35 15.18 15.42
C GLU A 162 -14.90 16.57 14.94
N LEU A 163 -13.64 16.71 14.51
CA LEU A 163 -13.10 17.95 13.96
C LEU A 163 -13.77 18.38 12.64
N TYR A 164 -14.39 17.44 11.91
CA TYR A 164 -15.00 17.74 10.62
C TYR A 164 -16.42 17.17 10.45
N HIS A 165 -16.89 16.26 11.30
CA HIS A 165 -18.20 15.62 11.13
C HIS A 165 -19.39 16.59 11.08
N GLN A 166 -19.29 17.73 11.77
CA GLN A 166 -20.32 18.76 11.80
C GLN A 166 -20.23 19.76 10.63
N THR A 167 -19.23 19.62 9.75
CA THR A 167 -19.03 20.53 8.63
C THR A 167 -19.87 20.11 7.41
N PRO A 168 -20.27 21.05 6.53
CA PRO A 168 -20.99 20.73 5.29
C PRO A 168 -20.19 19.85 4.31
N VAL A 169 -18.87 19.74 4.50
CA VAL A 169 -17.94 19.00 3.62
C VAL A 169 -17.52 17.64 4.21
N ASN A 170 -18.22 17.16 5.25
CA ASN A 170 -17.85 15.94 5.97
C ASN A 170 -17.73 14.70 5.06
N SER A 171 -18.65 14.51 4.13
CA SER A 171 -18.70 13.38 3.20
C SER A 171 -17.50 13.38 2.26
N THR A 172 -17.14 14.55 1.75
CA THR A 172 -15.92 14.75 0.94
C THR A 172 -14.67 14.42 1.73
N ILE A 173 -14.56 14.87 2.99
CA ILE A 173 -13.41 14.58 3.84
C ILE A 173 -13.32 13.07 4.12
N ILE A 174 -14.43 12.40 4.40
CA ILE A 174 -14.46 10.95 4.61
C ILE A 174 -13.96 10.21 3.38
N ILE A 175 -14.45 10.56 2.18
CA ILE A 175 -14.01 9.96 0.92
C ILE A 175 -12.50 10.20 0.73
N ILE A 176 -12.02 11.40 0.99
CA ILE A 176 -10.59 11.72 0.84
C ILE A 176 -9.73 10.87 1.80
N LEU A 177 -10.10 10.82 3.08
CA LEU A 177 -9.36 10.10 4.11
C LEU A 177 -9.40 8.58 3.91
N HIS A 178 -10.53 8.04 3.46
CA HIS A 178 -10.72 6.61 3.27
C HIS A 178 -10.09 6.10 1.95
N THR A 179 -10.31 6.82 0.86
CA THR A 179 -9.97 6.35 -0.50
C THR A 179 -8.57 6.76 -0.94
N PHE A 180 -8.17 8.02 -0.70
CA PHE A 180 -6.86 8.53 -1.14
C PHE A 180 -5.78 8.43 -0.06
N LYS A 181 -6.18 8.31 1.22
CA LYS A 181 -5.31 8.16 2.39
C LYS A 181 -4.11 9.13 2.38
N PRO A 182 -4.35 10.46 2.35
CA PRO A 182 -3.28 11.46 2.20
C PRO A 182 -2.25 11.43 3.34
N TYR A 183 -2.55 10.80 4.48
CA TYR A 183 -1.59 10.53 5.56
C TYR A 183 -0.40 9.63 5.18
N TYR A 184 -0.46 8.95 4.02
CA TYR A 184 0.69 8.21 3.49
C TYR A 184 1.52 8.98 2.45
N LEU A 185 1.08 10.18 2.03
CA LEU A 185 1.75 10.97 0.99
C LEU A 185 3.22 11.22 1.34
N VAL A 186 3.53 11.53 2.60
CA VAL A 186 4.90 11.79 3.05
C VAL A 186 5.83 10.61 2.79
N PHE A 187 5.39 9.36 2.95
CA PHE A 187 6.26 8.21 2.70
C PHE A 187 6.58 8.06 1.22
N PHE A 188 5.59 8.28 0.35
CA PHE A 188 5.80 8.27 -1.11
C PHE A 188 6.80 9.37 -1.52
N VAL A 189 6.59 10.59 -1.04
CA VAL A 189 7.48 11.73 -1.34
C VAL A 189 8.87 11.51 -0.77
N PHE A 190 8.98 10.99 0.45
CA PHE A 190 10.26 10.69 1.09
C PHE A 190 11.03 9.59 0.37
N GLY A 191 10.35 8.54 -0.10
CA GLY A 191 10.96 7.55 -0.97
C GLY A 191 11.53 8.16 -2.26
N ASN A 192 10.77 9.08 -2.89
CA ASN A 192 11.26 9.78 -4.08
C ASN A 192 12.47 10.67 -3.77
N TYR A 193 12.45 11.34 -2.62
CA TYR A 193 13.52 12.19 -2.11
C TYR A 193 14.82 11.40 -1.86
N LEU A 194 14.73 10.22 -1.22
CA LEU A 194 15.87 9.32 -0.96
C LEU A 194 16.52 8.77 -2.23
N LYS A 195 15.82 8.79 -3.37
CA LYS A 195 16.39 8.43 -4.67
C LYS A 195 17.13 9.58 -5.34
N SER A 196 16.61 10.80 -5.23
CA SER A 196 17.21 11.97 -5.87
C SER A 196 18.40 12.53 -5.10
N HIS A 197 18.53 12.19 -3.81
CA HIS A 197 19.56 12.73 -2.93
C HIS A 197 20.38 11.60 -2.29
N HIS A 198 21.70 11.75 -2.33
CA HIS A 198 22.61 10.87 -1.62
C HIS A 198 22.87 11.42 -0.22
N PHE A 199 22.74 10.55 0.78
CA PHE A 199 22.97 10.91 2.19
C PHE A 199 24.04 10.03 2.80
N SER A 200 24.92 10.64 3.58
CA SER A 200 25.86 9.94 4.46
C SER A 200 25.32 9.94 5.88
N PHE A 201 24.39 9.03 6.19
CA PHE A 201 23.91 8.88 7.56
C PHE A 201 24.84 8.01 8.40
N ASN A 202 24.91 8.29 9.71
CA ASN A 202 25.46 7.35 10.67
C ASN A 202 24.47 6.17 10.83
N MET A 203 24.73 5.08 10.11
CA MET A 203 23.82 3.93 10.06
C MET A 203 23.65 3.22 11.41
N ALA A 204 24.63 3.29 12.31
CA ALA A 204 24.49 2.73 13.64
C ALA A 204 23.44 3.53 14.44
N ALA A 205 23.51 4.86 14.42
CA ALA A 205 22.55 5.73 15.09
C ALA A 205 21.13 5.56 14.51
N ILE A 206 20.99 5.48 13.17
CA ILE A 206 19.70 5.27 12.51
C ILE A 206 19.08 3.93 12.93
N LYS A 207 19.87 2.84 12.98
CA LYS A 207 19.39 1.52 13.42
C LYS A 207 18.95 1.53 14.88
N ILE A 208 19.72 2.17 15.77
CA ILE A 208 19.36 2.31 17.18
C ILE A 208 18.03 3.07 17.30
N ALA A 209 17.89 4.21 16.63
CA ALA A 209 16.66 4.99 16.65
C ALA A 209 15.45 4.21 16.07
N ALA A 210 15.66 3.41 15.03
CA ALA A 210 14.61 2.56 14.46
C ALA A 210 14.17 1.47 15.46
N ILE A 211 15.11 0.84 16.17
CA ILE A 211 14.79 -0.16 17.21
C ILE A 211 14.06 0.49 18.38
N SER A 212 14.52 1.67 18.84
CA SER A 212 13.86 2.41 19.92
C SER A 212 12.44 2.84 19.55
N SER A 213 12.22 3.32 18.32
CA SER A 213 10.88 3.69 17.84
C SER A 213 9.97 2.47 17.64
N LEU A 214 10.51 1.33 17.19
CA LEU A 214 9.76 0.06 17.16
C LEU A 214 9.34 -0.39 18.56
N ALA A 215 10.24 -0.30 19.55
CA ALA A 215 9.92 -0.57 20.94
C ALA A 215 8.81 0.37 21.44
N GLY A 216 8.86 1.65 21.08
CA GLY A 216 7.79 2.61 21.32
C GLY A 216 6.45 2.16 20.71
N ILE A 217 6.44 1.70 19.46
CA ILE A 217 5.22 1.19 18.79
C ILE A 217 4.66 -0.01 19.56
N ILE A 218 5.52 -0.97 19.94
CA ILE A 218 5.12 -2.13 20.74
C ILE A 218 4.48 -1.69 22.06
N LEU A 219 5.06 -0.70 22.75
CA LEU A 219 4.46 -0.15 23.98
C LEU A 219 3.10 0.49 23.72
N MET A 220 2.89 1.14 22.57
CA MET A 220 1.60 1.76 22.24
C MET A 220 0.46 0.75 22.05
N PHE A 221 0.77 -0.51 21.74
CA PHE A 221 -0.23 -1.58 21.78
C PHE A 221 -0.86 -1.74 23.18
N PHE A 222 -0.09 -1.49 24.24
CA PHE A 222 -0.55 -1.66 25.63
C PHE A 222 -1.06 -0.36 26.27
N PHE A 223 -0.48 0.79 25.92
CA PHE A 223 -0.79 2.09 26.56
C PHE A 223 -1.71 3.01 25.73
N ASN A 224 -1.92 2.71 24.45
CA ASN A 224 -2.88 3.35 23.54
C ASN A 224 -2.86 4.90 23.50
N SER A 225 -1.68 5.53 23.52
CA SER A 225 -1.57 6.98 23.31
C SER A 225 -1.58 7.32 21.82
N ILE A 226 -2.61 8.05 21.37
CA ILE A 226 -2.81 8.41 19.95
C ILE A 226 -1.68 9.31 19.45
N ILE A 227 -1.36 10.38 20.17
CA ILE A 227 -0.34 11.36 19.76
C ILE A 227 1.03 10.68 19.62
N LEU A 228 1.41 9.88 20.61
CA LEU A 228 2.69 9.17 20.58
C LEU A 228 2.70 8.12 19.46
N SER A 229 1.58 7.43 19.21
CA SER A 229 1.45 6.49 18.07
C SER A 229 1.65 7.20 16.73
N ILE A 230 1.10 8.40 16.54
CA ILE A 230 1.26 9.20 15.32
C ILE A 230 2.75 9.56 15.11
N VAL A 231 3.41 10.09 16.15
CA VAL A 231 4.83 10.47 16.07
C VAL A 231 5.69 9.25 15.74
N LEU A 232 5.48 8.14 16.46
CA LEU A 232 6.23 6.91 16.25
C LEU A 232 5.99 6.31 14.86
N LEU A 233 4.76 6.37 14.33
CA LEU A 233 4.46 5.92 12.98
C LEU A 233 5.33 6.63 11.94
N PHE A 234 5.41 7.96 11.99
CA PHE A 234 6.22 8.72 11.02
C PHE A 234 7.72 8.51 11.23
N VAL A 235 8.20 8.59 12.48
CA VAL A 235 9.63 8.45 12.80
C VAL A 235 10.14 7.06 12.44
N PHE A 236 9.47 6.00 12.91
CA PHE A 236 9.89 4.62 12.67
C PHE A 236 9.97 4.32 11.17
N ASN A 237 8.93 4.68 10.41
CA ASN A 237 8.87 4.36 9.00
C ASN A 237 9.81 5.22 8.14
N ALA A 238 10.10 6.47 8.54
CA ALA A 238 11.16 7.25 7.88
C ALA A 238 12.54 6.61 8.10
N LEU A 239 12.86 6.21 9.34
CA LEU A 239 14.12 5.52 9.65
C LEU A 239 14.23 4.17 8.93
N LEU A 240 13.14 3.40 8.90
CA LEU A 240 13.09 2.12 8.22
C LEU A 240 13.25 2.28 6.70
N LEU A 241 12.66 3.30 6.08
CA LEU A 241 12.88 3.61 4.67
C LEU A 241 14.34 3.97 4.38
N ILE A 242 15.01 4.73 5.24
CA ILE A 242 16.46 5.01 5.09
C ILE A 242 17.25 3.69 5.12
N ILE A 243 17.01 2.84 6.12
CA ILE A 243 17.72 1.55 6.27
C ILE A 243 17.50 0.66 5.05
N LEU A 244 16.24 0.49 4.63
CA LEU A 244 15.89 -0.43 3.54
C LEU A 244 16.35 0.08 2.18
N THR A 245 16.32 1.39 1.94
CA THR A 245 16.84 1.95 0.68
C THR A 245 18.36 1.96 0.62
N ASP A 246 19.06 2.15 1.75
CA ASP A 246 20.51 1.97 1.85
C ASP A 246 20.92 0.52 1.57
N ALA A 247 20.25 -0.45 2.22
CA ALA A 247 20.41 -1.88 1.97
C ALA A 247 20.09 -2.25 0.51
N ALA A 248 19.06 -1.63 -0.07
CA ALA A 248 18.70 -1.81 -1.47
C ALA A 248 19.82 -1.34 -2.41
N GLN A 249 20.41 -0.18 -2.13
CA GLN A 249 21.49 0.39 -2.94
C GLN A 249 22.80 -0.39 -2.83
N LYS A 250 23.09 -0.95 -1.64
CA LYS A 250 24.29 -1.76 -1.37
C LYS A 250 24.15 -3.23 -1.78
N ASN A 251 23.01 -3.63 -2.36
CA ASN A 251 22.74 -5.01 -2.77
C ASN A 251 22.89 -6.02 -1.63
N THR A 252 22.38 -5.70 -0.43
CA THR A 252 22.55 -6.56 0.76
C THR A 252 21.37 -7.48 1.07
N PHE A 253 20.23 -7.41 0.37
CA PHE A 253 19.17 -8.40 0.58
C PHE A 253 19.53 -9.73 -0.09
N PRO A 254 19.04 -10.87 0.43
CA PRO A 254 19.26 -12.16 -0.21
C PRO A 254 18.53 -12.25 -1.56
N HIS A 255 19.03 -13.13 -2.43
CA HIS A 255 18.39 -13.46 -3.70
C HIS A 255 17.38 -14.60 -3.53
N SER A 256 16.21 -14.45 -4.13
CA SER A 256 15.18 -15.50 -4.14
C SER A 256 14.24 -15.31 -5.32
N ASP A 257 14.36 -16.18 -6.33
CA ASP A 257 13.54 -16.10 -7.54
C ASP A 257 12.03 -16.02 -7.24
N LYS A 258 11.59 -16.75 -6.21
CA LYS A 258 10.17 -16.76 -5.80
C LYS A 258 9.74 -15.43 -5.20
N LEU A 259 10.50 -14.88 -4.25
CA LEU A 259 10.15 -13.60 -3.61
C LEU A 259 10.31 -12.42 -4.58
N GLU A 260 11.35 -12.45 -5.42
CA GLU A 260 11.55 -11.46 -6.48
C GLU A 260 10.40 -11.52 -7.50
N TRP A 261 9.93 -12.73 -7.87
CA TRP A 261 8.73 -12.87 -8.71
C TRP A 261 7.48 -12.28 -8.04
N ILE A 262 7.25 -12.56 -6.75
CA ILE A 262 6.13 -11.98 -6.00
C ILE A 262 6.21 -10.45 -6.01
N GLY A 263 7.39 -9.88 -5.76
CA GLY A 263 7.57 -8.43 -5.71
C GLY A 263 7.44 -7.74 -7.06
N LYS A 264 7.92 -8.38 -8.14
CA LYS A 264 7.72 -7.89 -9.51
C LYS A 264 6.24 -7.88 -9.89
N ASN A 265 5.49 -8.89 -9.44
CA ASN A 265 4.07 -9.09 -9.73
C ASN A 265 3.15 -8.61 -8.59
N SER A 266 3.67 -7.73 -7.72
CA SER A 266 3.01 -7.28 -6.49
C SER A 266 1.60 -6.75 -6.71
N LEU A 267 1.35 -6.05 -7.82
CA LEU A 267 0.06 -5.45 -8.13
C LEU A 267 -1.02 -6.51 -8.32
N GLY A 268 -0.78 -7.51 -9.18
CA GLY A 268 -1.75 -8.57 -9.42
C GLY A 268 -2.08 -9.32 -8.13
N ILE A 269 -1.07 -9.65 -7.33
CA ILE A 269 -1.27 -10.33 -6.05
C ILE A 269 -2.09 -9.45 -5.10
N TYR A 270 -1.72 -8.17 -4.97
CA TYR A 270 -2.42 -7.21 -4.15
C TYR A 270 -3.91 -7.08 -4.51
N LEU A 271 -4.26 -7.04 -5.81
CA LEU A 271 -5.66 -6.92 -6.23
C LEU A 271 -6.51 -8.13 -5.80
N TRP A 272 -5.94 -9.34 -5.88
CA TRP A 272 -6.73 -10.57 -5.89
C TRP A 272 -6.60 -11.45 -4.64
N HIS A 273 -5.58 -11.26 -3.79
CA HIS A 273 -5.35 -12.13 -2.62
C HIS A 273 -6.50 -12.14 -1.59
N VAL A 274 -7.31 -11.08 -1.49
CA VAL A 274 -8.44 -11.06 -0.54
C VAL A 274 -9.60 -11.96 -0.99
N LEU A 275 -9.69 -12.29 -2.27
CA LEU A 275 -10.77 -13.12 -2.80
C LEU A 275 -10.84 -14.52 -2.14
N PRO A 276 -9.76 -15.33 -2.12
CA PRO A 276 -9.76 -16.61 -1.40
C PRO A 276 -10.05 -16.45 0.09
N ILE A 277 -9.53 -15.42 0.77
CA ILE A 277 -9.83 -15.13 2.18
C ILE A 277 -11.34 -14.95 2.40
N ASN A 278 -11.99 -14.09 1.62
CA ASN A 278 -13.42 -13.81 1.75
C ASN A 278 -14.29 -15.05 1.45
N ILE A 279 -13.88 -15.89 0.49
CA ILE A 279 -14.58 -17.14 0.18
C ILE A 279 -14.50 -18.09 1.37
N LEU A 280 -13.30 -18.26 1.95
CA LEU A 280 -13.11 -19.14 3.11
C LEU A 280 -13.82 -18.62 4.36
N GLU A 281 -13.84 -17.31 4.57
CA GLU A 281 -14.58 -16.70 5.68
C GLU A 281 -16.08 -17.03 5.59
N ARG A 282 -16.66 -17.04 4.38
CA ARG A 282 -18.06 -17.45 4.16
C ARG A 282 -18.29 -18.97 4.33
N LEU A 283 -17.34 -19.80 3.94
CA LEU A 283 -17.49 -21.27 3.95
C LEU A 283 -17.18 -21.91 5.30
N LEU A 284 -16.10 -21.47 5.96
CA LEU A 284 -15.62 -22.04 7.21
C LEU A 284 -16.05 -21.22 8.44
N GLY A 285 -16.32 -19.93 8.26
CA GLY A 285 -16.45 -18.98 9.35
C GLY A 285 -15.13 -18.81 10.12
N THR A 286 -15.17 -17.99 11.16
CA THR A 286 -14.02 -17.68 12.03
C THR A 286 -14.13 -18.29 13.44
N GLY A 287 -15.09 -19.20 13.65
CA GLY A 287 -15.34 -19.84 14.96
C GLY A 287 -14.22 -20.78 15.42
N ASN A 288 -13.54 -21.46 14.48
CA ASN A 288 -12.33 -22.25 14.76
C ASN A 288 -11.13 -21.59 14.08
N LEU A 289 -10.49 -20.65 14.79
CA LEU A 289 -9.37 -19.87 14.26
C LEU A 289 -8.17 -20.74 13.81
N PRO A 290 -7.73 -21.78 14.55
CA PRO A 290 -6.66 -22.65 14.08
C PRO A 290 -6.96 -23.31 12.72
N LEU A 291 -8.18 -23.83 12.55
CA LEU A 291 -8.60 -24.42 11.28
C LEU A 291 -8.67 -23.36 10.18
N PHE A 292 -9.31 -22.22 10.46
CA PHE A 292 -9.44 -21.10 9.53
C PHE A 292 -8.06 -20.62 9.04
N TYR A 293 -7.11 -20.38 9.95
CA TYR A 293 -5.77 -19.94 9.58
C TYR A 293 -5.01 -20.99 8.77
N THR A 294 -5.09 -22.26 9.16
CA THR A 294 -4.41 -23.35 8.45
C THR A 294 -4.91 -23.46 7.02
N VAL A 295 -6.23 -23.50 6.82
CA VAL A 295 -6.84 -23.62 5.49
C VAL A 295 -6.62 -22.35 4.67
N THR A 296 -6.70 -21.17 5.28
CA THR A 296 -6.46 -19.89 4.59
C THR A 296 -5.02 -19.79 4.11
N ILE A 297 -4.03 -20.09 4.94
CA ILE A 297 -2.62 -20.06 4.52
C ILE A 297 -2.36 -21.06 3.39
N ALA A 298 -2.88 -22.28 3.49
CA ALA A 298 -2.74 -23.28 2.41
C ALA A 298 -3.38 -22.80 1.10
N THR A 299 -4.55 -22.16 1.20
CA THR A 299 -5.28 -21.62 0.03
C THR A 299 -4.57 -20.43 -0.58
N GLU A 300 -4.01 -19.51 0.22
CA GLU A 300 -3.18 -18.39 -0.26
C GLU A 300 -1.94 -18.90 -1.01
N LEU A 301 -1.26 -19.91 -0.47
CA LEU A 301 -0.10 -20.51 -1.13
C LEU A 301 -0.49 -21.19 -2.45
N ALA A 302 -1.60 -21.92 -2.49
CA ALA A 302 -2.15 -22.48 -3.71
C ALA A 302 -2.55 -21.39 -4.71
N PHE A 303 -3.18 -20.31 -4.25
CA PHE A 303 -3.55 -19.16 -5.06
C PHE A 303 -2.32 -18.50 -5.69
N LEU A 304 -1.25 -18.26 -4.93
CA LEU A 304 0.01 -17.73 -5.46
C LEU A 304 0.62 -18.66 -6.51
N PHE A 305 0.59 -19.97 -6.30
CA PHE A 305 1.07 -20.94 -7.29
C PHE A 305 0.23 -20.93 -8.57
N VAL A 306 -1.10 -20.87 -8.45
CA VAL A 306 -2.03 -20.77 -9.58
C VAL A 306 -1.81 -19.47 -10.35
N MET A 307 -1.67 -18.35 -9.64
CA MET A 307 -1.31 -17.06 -10.22
C MET A 307 -0.06 -17.20 -11.08
N MET A 308 1.03 -17.80 -10.57
CA MET A 308 2.26 -18.04 -11.35
C MET A 308 2.02 -18.74 -12.69
N GLN A 309 1.05 -19.66 -12.77
CA GLN A 309 0.70 -20.31 -14.04
C GLN A 309 -0.17 -19.42 -14.92
N ILE A 310 -1.19 -18.76 -14.37
CA ILE A 310 -2.14 -17.92 -15.12
C ILE A 310 -1.46 -16.68 -15.69
N THR A 311 -0.44 -16.13 -15.02
CA THR A 311 0.37 -15.00 -15.54
C THR A 311 1.02 -15.29 -16.90
N LYS A 312 1.15 -16.56 -17.31
CA LYS A 312 1.65 -16.94 -18.65
C LYS A 312 0.66 -16.60 -19.76
N ILE A 313 -0.63 -16.42 -19.44
CA ILE A 313 -1.67 -16.07 -20.40
C ILE A 313 -1.64 -14.55 -20.63
N LYS A 314 -1.17 -14.14 -21.82
CA LYS A 314 -0.93 -12.72 -22.16
C LYS A 314 -2.11 -11.78 -21.87
N LEU A 315 -3.34 -12.21 -22.18
CA LEU A 315 -4.53 -11.39 -21.98
C LEU A 315 -4.79 -11.12 -20.49
N ILE A 316 -4.76 -12.18 -19.67
CA ILE A 316 -4.99 -12.07 -18.22
C ILE A 316 -3.86 -11.27 -17.57
N ASN A 317 -2.62 -11.58 -17.94
CA ASN A 317 -1.43 -10.86 -17.48
C ASN A 317 -1.54 -9.35 -17.72
N LYS A 318 -2.00 -8.96 -18.92
CA LYS A 318 -2.12 -7.57 -19.35
C LYS A 318 -3.26 -6.83 -18.66
N TYR A 319 -4.47 -7.39 -18.66
CA TYR A 319 -5.67 -6.65 -18.26
C TYR A 319 -6.09 -6.91 -16.81
N VAL A 320 -5.90 -8.12 -16.29
CA VAL A 320 -6.39 -8.52 -14.95
C VAL A 320 -5.33 -8.27 -13.88
N PHE A 321 -4.05 -8.41 -14.23
CA PHE A 321 -2.95 -8.26 -13.27
C PHE A 321 -2.08 -7.02 -13.50
N GLY A 322 -2.22 -6.35 -14.65
CA GLY A 322 -1.47 -5.13 -14.96
C GLY A 322 0.02 -5.36 -15.25
N MET A 323 0.41 -6.57 -15.61
CA MET A 323 1.79 -7.00 -15.78
C MET A 323 2.17 -6.86 -17.26
N VAL A 324 2.56 -5.64 -17.65
CA VAL A 324 2.89 -5.23 -19.05
C VAL A 324 4.26 -4.56 -19.18
#